data_AF-A0A2H3BPV7-F1
#
_entry.id   AF-A0A2H3BPV7-F1
#
_cell.length_a   1.000
_cell.length_b   1.000
_cell.length_c   1.000
_cell.angle_alpha   90.00
_cell.angle_beta   90.00
_cell.angle_gamma   90.00
#
_symmetry.space_group_name_H-M   'P 1'
#
loop_
_entity.id
_entity.type
_entity.pdbx_description
1 polymer ?
#
loop_
_entity_poly.entity_id
_entity_poly.type
_entity_poly.pdbx_seq_one_letter_code
_entity_poly.pdbx_strand_id
1 'polypeptide(L)'
;MAKSKNHTNHNQNKKAHRNGIKKPQAGRTRSLKGVDAKFRRNARFALVGSPGQNKKLQQRRDMLLSVLEIAAKHMSGGMTRAMGQT
;
A
#
# COMPACT_ATOMS: atom_id res chain seq x y z
N MET A 1 -53.12 -37.29 8.83
CA MET A 1 -51.90 -36.46 8.81
C MET A 1 -52.14 -35.30 7.84
N ALA A 2 -52.15 -34.05 8.32
CA ALA A 2 -52.30 -32.90 7.42
C ALA A 2 -50.96 -32.61 6.72
N LYS A 3 -50.97 -32.39 5.39
CA LYS A 3 -49.76 -32.08 4.61
C LYS A 3 -49.27 -30.67 4.93
N SER A 4 -47.95 -30.48 5.01
CA SER A 4 -47.29 -29.18 5.17
C SER A 4 -46.44 -28.83 3.93
N LYS A 5 -45.88 -27.61 3.89
CA LYS A 5 -45.00 -27.17 2.80
C LYS A 5 -43.58 -27.69 3.02
N ASN A 6 -42.99 -28.28 1.97
CA ASN A 6 -41.68 -28.93 2.05
C ASN A 6 -40.47 -27.96 1.93
N HIS A 7 -40.60 -26.81 1.26
CA HIS A 7 -39.50 -25.85 1.07
C HIS A 7 -39.99 -24.43 0.71
N THR A 8 -39.26 -23.38 1.12
CA THR A 8 -39.51 -21.99 0.69
C THR A 8 -38.27 -21.10 0.78
N ASN A 9 -38.08 -20.23 -0.22
CA ASN A 9 -37.06 -19.17 -0.26
C ASN A 9 -37.67 -17.76 -0.08
N HIS A 10 -38.96 -17.66 0.26
CA HIS A 10 -39.74 -16.41 0.14
C HIS A 10 -39.16 -15.20 0.90
N ASN A 11 -38.60 -15.41 2.09
CA ASN A 11 -38.09 -14.33 2.95
C ASN A 11 -36.55 -14.33 3.06
N GLN A 12 -35.82 -15.16 2.31
CA GLN A 12 -34.36 -15.20 2.47
C GLN A 12 -33.72 -13.94 1.89
N ASN A 13 -34.18 -13.50 0.71
CA ASN A 13 -33.64 -12.28 0.08
C ASN A 13 -33.87 -11.04 0.96
N LYS A 14 -35.09 -10.89 1.50
CA LYS A 14 -35.43 -9.79 2.41
C LYS A 14 -34.53 -9.80 3.66
N LYS A 15 -34.24 -10.96 4.24
CA LYS A 15 -33.30 -11.09 5.37
C LYS A 15 -31.86 -10.76 4.98
N ALA A 16 -31.38 -11.26 3.85
CA ALA A 16 -30.02 -11.00 3.37
C ALA A 16 -29.77 -9.49 3.14
N HIS A 17 -30.78 -8.78 2.66
CA HIS A 17 -30.70 -7.34 2.41
C HIS A 17 -30.93 -6.45 3.64
N ARG A 18 -31.53 -6.94 4.74
CA ARG A 18 -31.72 -6.12 5.97
C ARG A 18 -30.41 -5.53 6.50
N ASN A 19 -29.34 -6.32 6.49
CA ASN A 19 -28.00 -5.90 6.91
C ASN A 19 -27.09 -5.51 5.72
N GLY A 20 -27.60 -5.70 4.50
CA GLY A 20 -26.86 -5.54 3.24
C GLY A 20 -25.88 -6.67 2.96
N ILE A 21 -25.81 -7.08 1.69
CA ILE A 21 -24.81 -8.05 1.21
C ILE A 21 -23.48 -7.31 1.03
N LYS A 22 -22.55 -7.46 1.98
CA LYS A 22 -21.25 -6.80 1.93
C LYS A 22 -20.27 -7.58 1.06
N LYS A 23 -19.49 -6.86 0.25
CA LYS A 23 -18.37 -7.43 -0.50
C LYS A 23 -17.22 -7.77 0.46
N PRO A 24 -16.39 -8.79 0.17
CA PRO A 24 -15.21 -9.05 0.97
C PRO A 24 -14.27 -7.84 0.94
N GLN A 25 -13.68 -7.53 2.08
CA GLN A 25 -12.77 -6.38 2.20
C GLN A 25 -11.46 -6.67 1.46
N ALA A 26 -11.07 -5.77 0.55
CA ALA A 26 -9.76 -5.77 -0.07
C ALA A 26 -8.77 -4.97 0.79
N GLY A 27 -7.71 -5.61 1.27
CA GLY A 27 -6.56 -4.92 1.87
C GLY A 27 -5.56 -4.42 0.82
N ARG A 28 -4.58 -3.59 1.23
CA ARG A 28 -3.52 -3.09 0.34
C ARG A 28 -2.69 -4.21 -0.29
N THR A 29 -2.47 -5.31 0.44
CA THR A 29 -1.66 -6.46 0.00
C THR A 29 -2.41 -7.77 0.21
N ARG A 30 -2.31 -8.68 -0.76
CA ARG A 30 -2.91 -10.03 -0.68
C ARG A 30 -1.95 -11.03 -0.03
N SER A 31 -2.48 -12.12 0.50
CA SER A 31 -1.67 -13.23 1.02
C SER A 31 -0.97 -13.99 -0.11
N LEU A 32 0.25 -14.46 0.11
CA LEU A 32 0.98 -15.34 -0.81
C LEU A 32 0.69 -16.85 -0.60
N LYS A 33 -0.45 -17.19 0.02
CA LYS A 33 -0.86 -18.58 0.22
C LYS A 33 -1.23 -19.19 -1.14
N GLY A 34 -0.69 -20.37 -1.46
CA GLY A 34 -0.90 -21.04 -2.74
C GLY A 34 0.05 -20.61 -3.87
N VAL A 35 0.95 -19.65 -3.62
CA VAL A 35 2.03 -19.32 -4.57
C VAL A 35 3.11 -20.40 -4.53
N ASP A 36 3.71 -20.69 -5.69
CA ASP A 36 4.77 -21.69 -5.86
C ASP A 36 5.85 -21.62 -4.76
N ALA A 37 6.19 -22.80 -4.23
CA ALA A 37 7.11 -22.91 -3.10
C ALA A 37 8.54 -22.50 -3.47
N LYS A 38 8.99 -22.77 -4.71
CA LYS A 38 10.34 -22.39 -5.16
C LYS A 38 10.45 -20.87 -5.25
N PHE A 39 9.48 -20.20 -5.85
CA PHE A 39 9.40 -18.75 -5.89
C PHE A 39 9.37 -18.14 -4.48
N ARG A 40 8.48 -18.62 -3.60
CA ARG A 40 8.36 -18.10 -2.24
C ARG A 40 9.64 -18.26 -1.43
N ARG A 41 10.36 -19.37 -1.59
CA ARG A 41 11.64 -19.61 -0.91
C ARG A 41 12.69 -18.59 -1.35
N ASN A 42 12.83 -18.39 -2.66
CA ASN A 42 13.76 -17.40 -3.19
C ASN A 42 13.41 -15.97 -2.76
N ALA A 43 12.13 -15.59 -2.84
CA ALA A 43 11.68 -14.26 -2.42
C ALA A 43 11.99 -13.97 -0.94
N ARG A 44 11.86 -14.98 -0.06
CA ARG A 44 12.25 -14.85 1.36
C ARG A 44 13.75 -14.59 1.50
N PHE A 45 14.59 -15.34 0.80
CA PHE A 45 16.04 -15.12 0.84
C PHE A 45 16.46 -13.77 0.25
N ALA A 46 15.83 -13.33 -0.84
CA ALA A 46 16.09 -12.01 -1.42
C ALA A 46 15.79 -10.88 -0.42
N LEU A 47 14.62 -10.94 0.25
CA LEU A 47 14.26 -9.95 1.28
C LEU A 47 15.24 -9.95 2.45
N VAL A 48 15.64 -11.14 2.94
CA VAL A 48 16.59 -11.26 4.06
C VAL A 48 18.02 -10.88 3.67
N GLY A 49 18.42 -11.10 2.42
CA GLY A 49 19.75 -10.75 1.88
C GLY A 49 19.88 -9.27 1.47
N SER A 50 18.79 -8.50 1.52
CA SER A 50 18.79 -7.08 1.15
C SER A 50 19.30 -6.05 2.21
N PRO A 51 19.54 -6.35 3.51
CA PRO A 51 19.95 -5.31 4.46
C PRO A 51 21.34 -4.73 4.16
N GLY A 52 22.21 -5.45 3.44
CA GLY A 52 23.53 -4.96 3.02
C GLY A 52 23.50 -3.96 1.85
N GLN A 53 22.45 -3.97 1.02
CA GLN A 53 22.27 -2.99 -0.07
C GLN A 53 21.81 -1.63 0.46
N ASN A 54 21.29 -1.57 1.69
CA ASN A 54 20.78 -0.35 2.29
C ASN A 54 21.86 0.70 2.51
N LYS A 55 23.13 0.37 2.78
CA LYS A 55 24.14 1.43 2.99
C LYS A 55 24.44 2.23 1.72
N LYS A 56 24.64 1.54 0.58
CA LYS A 56 24.84 2.21 -0.72
C LYS A 56 23.57 2.93 -1.18
N LEU A 57 22.40 2.31 -0.96
CA LEU A 57 21.12 2.93 -1.28
C LEU A 57 20.81 4.14 -0.39
N GLN A 58 21.17 4.09 0.90
CA GLN A 58 21.08 5.20 1.85
C GLN A 58 22.03 6.32 1.45
N GLN A 59 23.32 6.02 1.21
CA GLN A 59 24.27 7.02 0.71
C GLN A 59 23.79 7.72 -0.56
N ARG A 60 23.22 6.96 -1.51
CA ARG A 60 22.60 7.54 -2.71
C ARG A 60 21.36 8.37 -2.36
N ARG A 61 20.49 7.90 -1.47
CA ARG A 61 19.31 8.64 -1.03
C ARG A 61 19.72 9.96 -0.34
N ASP A 62 20.71 9.93 0.53
CA ASP A 62 21.21 11.08 1.29
C ASP A 62 21.86 12.10 0.34
N MET A 63 22.63 11.64 -0.64
CA MET A 63 23.17 12.48 -1.71
C MET A 63 22.06 13.14 -2.55
N LEU A 64 21.02 12.39 -2.90
CA LEU A 64 19.90 12.91 -3.67
C LEU A 64 19.07 13.93 -2.87
N LEU A 65 18.90 13.70 -1.56
CA LEU A 65 18.22 14.64 -0.67
C LEU A 65 19.03 15.93 -0.46
N SER A 66 20.36 15.84 -0.33
CA SER A 66 21.20 17.04 -0.21
C SER A 66 21.17 17.91 -1.47
N VAL A 67 21.17 17.29 -2.66
CA VAL A 67 21.01 18.01 -3.93
C VAL A 67 19.66 18.73 -4.02
N LEU A 68 18.58 18.07 -3.60
CA LEU A 68 17.24 18.67 -3.55
C LEU A 68 17.17 19.84 -2.56
N GLU A 69 17.78 19.70 -1.38
CA GLU A 69 17.86 20.79 -0.40
C GLU A 69 18.66 21.99 -0.93
N ILE A 70 19.77 21.74 -1.61
CA ILE A 70 20.57 22.80 -2.24
C ILE A 70 19.72 23.53 -3.29
N ALA A 71 19.03 22.80 -4.17
CA ALA A 71 18.14 23.40 -5.18
C ALA A 71 17.01 24.23 -4.53
N ALA A 72 16.38 23.72 -3.47
CA ALA A 72 15.32 24.43 -2.74
C ALA A 72 15.82 25.71 -2.03
N LYS A 73 17.03 25.69 -1.46
CA LYS A 73 17.68 26.87 -0.87
C LYS A 73 18.00 27.94 -1.93
N HIS A 74 18.45 27.53 -3.11
CA HIS A 74 18.70 28.46 -4.23
C HIS A 74 17.40 29.10 -4.75
N MET A 75 16.27 28.38 -4.77
CA MET A 75 14.98 28.95 -5.18
C MET A 75 14.37 29.90 -4.14
N SER A 76 14.63 29.70 -2.84
CA SER A 76 14.14 30.59 -1.77
C SER A 76 15.03 31.82 -1.53
N GLY A 77 16.34 31.73 -1.85
CA GLY A 77 17.29 32.85 -1.75
C GLY A 77 17.18 33.92 -2.86
N GLY A 78 16.27 33.74 -3.82
CA GLY A 78 16.11 34.62 -4.99
C GLY A 78 15.17 35.83 -4.81
N MET A 79 14.56 36.04 -3.64
CA MET A 79 13.55 37.10 -3.45
C MET A 79 13.89 38.17 -2.40
N THR A 80 15.06 38.15 -1.76
CA THR A 80 15.41 39.11 -0.68
C THR A 80 16.68 39.94 -0.93
N ARG A 81 17.12 40.10 -2.19
CA ARG A 81 18.20 41.04 -2.56
C ARG A 81 17.77 42.05 -3.62
N ALA A 82 16.55 42.58 -3.49
CA ALA A 82 16.06 43.67 -4.34
C ALA A 82 15.16 44.65 -3.57
N MET A 83 15.52 45.04 -2.34
CA MET A 83 14.93 46.20 -1.67
C MET A 83 15.92 46.75 -0.66
N GLY A 84 16.66 47.80 -1.03
CA GLY A 84 17.47 48.57 -0.08
C GLY A 84 18.93 48.72 -0.48
N GLN A 85 19.19 49.52 -1.51
CA GLN A 85 20.30 50.48 -1.52
C GLN A 85 19.84 51.73 -2.27
N THR A 86 19.80 52.84 -1.53
CA THR A 86 19.72 54.27 -1.90
C THR A 86 18.66 54.72 -2.88
#